data_AF-A0ABD0PCU6-F1
#
_entry.id   AF-A0ABD0PCU6-F1
#
_cell.length_a   1.000
_cell.length_b   1.000
_cell.length_c   1.000
_cell.angle_alpha   90.00
_cell.angle_beta   90.00
_cell.angle_gamma   90.00
#
_symmetry.space_group_name_H-M   'P 1'
#
loop_
_entity.id
_entity.type
_entity.pdbx_description
1 polymer ?
#
loop_
_entity_poly.entity_id
_entity_poly.type
_entity_poly.pdbx_seq_one_letter_code
_entity_poly.pdbx_strand_id
1 'polypeptide(L)'
;MQVAQMVQREPEKRLTAEEYLKQQRGKAFPEIFYTFLQPYMAQFAKETFQSADERVLVIRKNLENILNNLCNGGQTGKAEKQEKASQELCSSKEQGLVVLVSVITSCLQTLRFCDSKLAALELILHLAGRLNVEILLDRITPYLLHFCNDSMPRVRAEAVRTLTKVLALVKEVPRNDVNIYPEYILPGIAHLAQDEATIVRLAYAGILVLENAGANCLDDVSY
;
A
#
# COMPACT_ATOMS: atom_id res chain seq x y z
N MET A 1 -9.09 -30.33 9.52
CA MET A 1 -8.47 -29.09 9.00
C MET A 1 -9.24 -28.67 7.75
N GLN A 2 -9.74 -27.44 7.64
CA GLN A 2 -10.78 -26.99 6.68
C GLN A 2 -10.57 -27.40 5.22
N VAL A 3 -9.32 -27.44 4.75
CA VAL A 3 -8.98 -27.92 3.40
C VAL A 3 -9.48 -29.34 3.16
N ALA A 4 -9.44 -30.22 4.17
CA ALA A 4 -9.92 -31.59 4.09
C ALA A 4 -11.43 -31.70 3.76
N GLN A 5 -12.24 -30.73 4.22
CA GLN A 5 -13.67 -30.71 3.87
C GLN A 5 -13.91 -30.19 2.45
N MET A 6 -13.03 -29.32 1.95
CA MET A 6 -13.10 -28.80 0.57
C MET A 6 -12.67 -29.83 -0.48
N VAL A 7 -11.84 -30.80 -0.08
CA VAL A 7 -11.33 -31.89 -0.95
C VAL A 7 -12.06 -33.22 -0.77
N GLN A 8 -13.26 -33.21 -0.16
CA GLN A 8 -14.05 -34.43 -0.07
C GLN A 8 -14.36 -34.99 -1.46
N ARG A 9 -14.16 -36.31 -1.60
CA ARG A 9 -14.38 -37.03 -2.84
C ARG A 9 -15.83 -36.92 -3.32
N GLU A 10 -16.77 -36.92 -2.38
CA GLU A 10 -18.20 -36.79 -2.68
C GLU A 10 -18.60 -35.31 -2.75
N PRO A 11 -19.10 -34.83 -3.90
CA PRO A 11 -19.46 -33.43 -4.08
C PRO A 11 -20.47 -32.90 -3.07
N GLU A 12 -21.46 -33.71 -2.72
CA GLU A 12 -22.60 -33.33 -1.86
C GLU A 12 -22.21 -33.08 -0.40
N LYS A 13 -21.08 -33.63 0.04
CA LYS A 13 -20.55 -33.41 1.39
C LYS A 13 -19.70 -32.14 1.50
N ARG A 14 -19.43 -31.46 0.37
CA ARG A 14 -18.73 -30.17 0.35
C ARG A 14 -19.73 -29.07 0.60
N LEU A 15 -19.43 -28.21 1.56
CA LEU A 15 -20.20 -26.99 1.76
C LEU A 15 -19.93 -26.00 0.63
N THR A 16 -20.86 -25.07 0.45
CA THR A 16 -20.63 -23.93 -0.43
C THR A 16 -19.56 -23.01 0.15
N ALA A 17 -18.93 -22.19 -0.72
CA ALA A 17 -17.95 -21.20 -0.29
C ALA A 17 -18.53 -20.22 0.75
N GLU A 18 -19.81 -19.86 0.62
CA GLU A 18 -20.51 -18.97 1.56
C GLU A 18 -20.69 -19.62 2.95
N GLU A 19 -21.03 -20.91 2.99
CA GLU A 19 -21.18 -21.64 4.25
C GLU A 19 -19.83 -21.81 4.98
N TYR A 20 -18.75 -22.08 4.25
CA TYR A 20 -17.40 -22.08 4.84
C TYR A 20 -17.04 -20.71 5.40
N LEU A 21 -17.32 -19.64 4.66
CA LEU A 21 -17.08 -18.28 5.11
C LEU A 21 -17.85 -17.95 6.40
N LYS A 22 -19.13 -18.34 6.50
CA LYS A 22 -19.94 -18.18 7.72
C LYS A 22 -19.36 -18.94 8.90
N GLN A 23 -18.91 -20.18 8.71
CA GLN A 23 -18.31 -20.98 9.78
C GLN A 23 -16.98 -20.42 10.29
N GLN A 24 -16.26 -19.67 9.44
CA GLN A 24 -14.96 -19.09 9.75
C GLN A 24 -15.00 -17.64 10.22
N ARG A 25 -16.19 -17.06 10.35
CA ARG A 25 -16.37 -15.72 10.86
C ARG A 25 -15.87 -15.62 12.31
N GLY A 26 -14.99 -14.66 12.57
CA GLY A 26 -14.30 -14.50 13.86
C GLY A 26 -13.24 -15.56 14.17
N LYS A 27 -12.88 -16.42 13.21
CA LYS A 27 -11.82 -17.45 13.35
C LYS A 27 -10.68 -17.24 12.35
N ALA A 28 -10.98 -17.34 11.05
CA ALA A 28 -9.96 -17.29 10.00
C ALA A 28 -9.75 -15.87 9.46
N PHE A 29 -10.81 -15.07 9.43
CA PHE A 29 -10.76 -13.69 8.96
C PHE A 29 -11.34 -12.75 10.02
N PRO A 30 -10.80 -11.52 10.15
CA PRO A 30 -11.36 -10.49 11.02
C PRO A 30 -12.78 -10.10 10.60
N GLU A 31 -13.56 -9.53 11.53
CA GLU A 31 -14.94 -9.08 11.24
C GLU A 31 -15.02 -8.07 10.10
N ILE A 32 -14.00 -7.20 9.95
CA ILE A 32 -13.92 -6.21 8.86
C ILE A 32 -13.89 -6.86 7.47
N PHE A 33 -13.43 -8.12 7.38
CA PHE A 33 -13.49 -8.89 6.14
C PHE A 33 -14.93 -9.04 5.65
N TYR A 34 -15.84 -9.42 6.53
CA TYR A 34 -17.22 -9.73 6.18
C TYR A 34 -18.08 -8.47 6.02
N THR A 35 -17.85 -7.44 6.83
CA THR A 35 -18.68 -6.24 6.85
C THR A 35 -18.34 -5.24 5.74
N PHE A 36 -17.07 -5.17 5.32
CA PHE A 36 -16.61 -4.15 4.38
C PHE A 36 -15.69 -4.70 3.28
N LEU A 37 -14.62 -5.41 3.61
CA LEU A 37 -13.61 -5.78 2.60
C LEU A 37 -14.18 -6.71 1.54
N GLN A 38 -14.89 -7.78 1.91
CA GLN A 38 -15.47 -8.73 0.96
C GLN A 38 -16.43 -8.05 -0.04
N PRO A 39 -17.47 -7.30 0.38
CA PRO A 39 -18.36 -6.63 -0.58
C PRO A 39 -17.64 -5.53 -1.38
N TYR A 40 -16.61 -4.89 -0.83
CA TYR A 40 -15.80 -3.92 -1.55
C TYR A 40 -14.93 -4.59 -2.62
N MET A 41 -14.20 -5.65 -2.27
CA MET A 41 -13.36 -6.45 -3.18
C MET A 41 -14.15 -7.11 -4.30
N ALA A 42 -15.38 -7.56 -4.00
CA ALA A 42 -16.27 -8.13 -5.01
C ALA A 42 -16.59 -7.14 -6.14
N GLN A 43 -16.52 -5.82 -5.91
CA GLN A 43 -16.72 -4.82 -6.96
C GLN A 43 -15.55 -4.82 -7.96
N PHE A 44 -14.33 -5.10 -7.50
CA PHE A 44 -13.14 -5.19 -8.34
C PHE A 44 -13.00 -6.52 -9.09
N ALA A 45 -13.64 -7.58 -8.59
CA ALA A 45 -13.70 -8.89 -9.23
C ALA A 45 -14.78 -8.97 -10.33
N LYS A 46 -15.80 -8.10 -10.27
CA LYS A 46 -16.83 -8.00 -11.30
C LYS A 46 -16.31 -7.22 -12.51
N GLU A 47 -16.88 -7.47 -13.68
CA GLU A 47 -16.60 -6.74 -14.94
C GLU A 47 -16.96 -5.25 -14.90
N THR A 48 -17.36 -4.73 -13.74
CA THR A 48 -17.73 -3.33 -13.50
C THR A 48 -16.57 -2.36 -13.74
N PHE A 49 -15.32 -2.78 -13.54
CA PHE A 49 -14.14 -1.96 -13.85
C PHE A 49 -13.35 -2.56 -15.00
N GLN A 50 -13.22 -1.80 -16.07
CA GLN A 50 -12.62 -2.26 -17.32
C GLN A 50 -11.10 -2.09 -17.34
N SER A 51 -10.54 -1.21 -16.50
CA SER A 51 -9.10 -0.93 -16.46
C SER A 51 -8.57 -0.68 -15.05
N ALA A 52 -7.25 -0.87 -14.88
CA ALA A 52 -6.53 -0.50 -13.66
C ALA A 52 -6.63 1.00 -13.35
N ASP A 53 -6.64 1.82 -14.40
CA ASP A 53 -6.82 3.27 -14.33
C ASP A 53 -8.15 3.65 -13.64
N GLU A 54 -9.27 3.08 -14.07
CA GLU A 54 -10.58 3.31 -13.45
C GLU A 54 -10.59 2.89 -11.97
N ARG A 55 -10.02 1.71 -11.66
CA ARG A 55 -9.97 1.20 -10.29
C ARG A 55 -9.24 2.17 -9.36
N VAL A 56 -8.06 2.65 -9.77
CA VAL A 56 -7.27 3.61 -9.00
C VAL A 56 -8.04 4.91 -8.78
N LEU A 57 -8.68 5.45 -9.82
CA LEU A 57 -9.45 6.69 -9.69
C LEU A 57 -10.65 6.54 -8.74
N VAL A 58 -11.33 5.40 -8.78
CA VAL A 58 -12.48 5.10 -7.89
C VAL A 58 -12.03 4.86 -6.46
N ILE A 59 -10.91 4.16 -6.24
CA ILE A 59 -10.31 4.02 -4.91
C ILE A 59 -9.95 5.40 -4.37
N ARG A 60 -9.29 6.26 -5.17
CA ARG A 60 -8.95 7.63 -4.77
C ARG A 60 -10.18 8.43 -4.36
N LYS A 61 -11.22 8.42 -5.18
CA LYS A 61 -12.47 9.15 -4.91
C LYS A 61 -13.14 8.71 -3.60
N ASN A 62 -13.04 7.42 -3.26
CA ASN A 62 -13.69 6.84 -2.09
C ASN A 62 -12.74 6.64 -0.90
N LEU A 63 -11.50 7.16 -0.96
CA LEU A 63 -10.44 6.83 -0.01
C LEU A 63 -10.85 7.10 1.44
N GLU A 64 -11.47 8.24 1.73
CA GLU A 64 -11.89 8.59 3.09
C GLU A 64 -12.93 7.61 3.63
N ASN A 65 -13.91 7.22 2.82
CA ASN A 65 -14.92 6.24 3.22
C ASN A 65 -14.27 4.87 3.49
N ILE A 66 -13.34 4.45 2.62
CA ILE A 66 -12.59 3.20 2.81
C ILE A 66 -11.82 3.26 4.13
N LEU A 67 -11.06 4.33 4.37
CA LEU A 67 -10.29 4.50 5.60
C LEU A 67 -11.18 4.55 6.83
N ASN A 68 -12.33 5.21 6.78
CA ASN A 68 -13.29 5.23 7.89
C ASN A 68 -13.79 3.83 8.22
N ASN A 69 -14.13 3.02 7.22
CA ASN A 69 -14.57 1.64 7.46
C ASN A 69 -13.43 0.76 8.01
N LEU A 70 -12.22 0.89 7.46
CA LEU A 70 -11.05 0.11 7.90
C LEU A 70 -10.54 0.54 9.29
N CYS A 71 -10.59 1.82 9.62
CA CYS A 71 -10.01 2.38 10.84
C CYS A 71 -11.02 2.57 11.98
N ASN A 72 -12.30 2.79 11.69
CA ASN A 72 -13.31 3.17 12.71
C ASN A 72 -14.39 2.10 12.94
N GLY A 73 -14.36 0.96 12.25
CA GLY A 73 -15.36 -0.12 12.38
C GLY A 73 -15.47 -0.81 13.75
N GLY A 74 -14.77 -0.32 14.79
CA GLY A 74 -14.78 -0.87 16.15
C GLY A 74 -15.26 0.09 17.24
N GLN A 75 -15.71 1.30 16.93
CA GLN A 75 -16.17 2.29 17.93
C GLN A 75 -17.67 2.55 17.86
N THR A 76 -18.47 1.56 18.21
CA THR A 76 -19.87 1.77 18.64
C THR A 76 -20.16 0.91 19.87
N GLY A 77 -19.62 1.30 21.03
CA GLY A 77 -20.06 0.76 22.31
C GLY A 77 -18.98 0.64 23.39
N LYS A 78 -18.96 1.66 24.25
CA LYS A 78 -18.46 1.69 25.65
C LYS A 78 -16.96 1.49 25.92
N ALA A 79 -16.46 2.45 26.69
CA ALA A 79 -15.18 2.45 27.36
C ALA A 79 -15.00 1.25 28.30
N GLU A 80 -13.73 0.99 28.62
CA GLU A 80 -13.20 0.15 29.71
C GLU A 80 -12.93 -1.33 29.42
N LYS A 81 -11.69 -1.61 28.96
CA LYS A 81 -10.77 -2.68 29.44
C LYS A 81 -9.53 -2.70 28.52
N GLN A 82 -8.55 -1.86 28.86
CA GLN A 82 -7.61 -1.31 27.88
C GLN A 82 -6.18 -1.73 28.20
N GLU A 83 -5.75 -2.82 27.57
CA GLU A 83 -4.33 -3.04 27.21
C GLU A 83 -4.21 -4.23 26.23
N LYS A 84 -4.87 -5.38 26.51
CA LYS A 84 -4.87 -6.53 25.58
C LYS A 84 -5.76 -6.36 24.35
N ALA A 85 -6.91 -5.70 24.49
CA ALA A 85 -7.83 -5.44 23.38
C ALA A 85 -7.27 -4.42 22.36
N SER A 86 -6.37 -3.55 22.80
CA SER A 86 -5.73 -2.53 21.96
C SER A 86 -4.79 -3.13 20.92
N GLN A 87 -4.08 -4.22 21.27
CA GLN A 87 -3.15 -4.90 20.39
C GLN A 87 -3.87 -5.68 19.27
N GLU A 88 -4.93 -6.42 19.60
CA GLU A 88 -5.73 -7.19 18.62
C GLU A 88 -6.52 -6.28 17.67
N LEU A 89 -7.08 -5.18 18.19
CA LEU A 89 -7.79 -4.18 17.37
C LEU A 89 -6.84 -3.44 16.42
N CYS A 90 -5.59 -3.17 16.82
CA CYS A 90 -4.59 -2.53 15.95
C CYS A 90 -4.19 -3.45 14.80
N SER A 91 -3.94 -4.74 15.08
CA SER A 91 -3.57 -5.72 14.06
C SER A 91 -4.66 -5.91 13.00
N SER A 92 -5.94 -5.89 13.40
CA SER A 92 -7.04 -6.00 12.43
C SER A 92 -7.13 -4.82 11.46
N LYS A 93 -6.77 -3.60 11.88
CA LYS A 93 -6.75 -2.41 11.01
C LYS A 93 -5.61 -2.51 10.01
N GLU A 94 -4.43 -2.91 10.47
CA GLU A 94 -3.26 -3.17 9.63
C GLU A 94 -3.57 -4.23 8.58
N GLN A 95 -4.22 -5.33 8.95
CA GLN A 95 -4.62 -6.38 8.01
C GLN A 95 -5.57 -5.87 6.91
N GLY A 96 -6.54 -5.02 7.26
CA GLY A 96 -7.44 -4.41 6.28
C GLY A 96 -6.72 -3.45 5.31
N LEU A 97 -5.76 -2.68 5.83
CA LEU A 97 -4.92 -1.80 5.02
C LEU A 97 -4.02 -2.60 4.07
N VAL A 98 -3.47 -3.73 4.51
CA VAL A 98 -2.64 -4.62 3.65
C VAL A 98 -3.44 -5.13 2.45
N VAL A 99 -4.72 -5.48 2.64
CA VAL A 99 -5.60 -5.89 1.52
C VAL A 99 -5.80 -4.74 0.54
N LEU A 100 -6.10 -3.54 1.04
CA LEU A 100 -6.25 -2.35 0.20
C LEU A 100 -4.97 -2.04 -0.59
N VAL A 101 -3.81 -2.07 0.08
CA VAL A 101 -2.51 -1.89 -0.57
C VAL A 101 -2.31 -2.91 -1.67
N SER A 102 -2.62 -4.19 -1.42
CA SER A 102 -2.46 -5.27 -2.41
C SER A 102 -3.26 -5.02 -3.69
N VAL A 103 -4.48 -4.47 -3.56
CA VAL A 103 -5.33 -4.11 -4.70
C VAL A 103 -4.73 -2.93 -5.46
N ILE A 104 -4.31 -1.89 -4.75
CA ILE A 104 -3.70 -0.70 -5.35
C ILE A 104 -2.42 -1.11 -6.09
N THR A 105 -1.51 -1.84 -5.44
CA THR A 105 -0.24 -2.28 -6.02
C THR A 105 -0.42 -3.17 -7.25
N SER A 106 -1.49 -3.99 -7.29
CA SER A 106 -1.84 -4.77 -8.49
C SER A 106 -2.22 -3.90 -9.69
N CYS A 107 -2.71 -2.68 -9.45
CA CYS A 107 -3.06 -1.73 -10.51
C CYS A 107 -1.83 -0.95 -11.01
N LEU A 108 -0.89 -0.59 -10.11
CA LEU A 108 0.17 0.40 -10.37
C LEU A 108 1.00 0.12 -11.63
N GLN A 109 1.43 -1.13 -11.84
CA GLN A 109 2.27 -1.51 -12.99
C GLN A 109 1.55 -1.45 -14.34
N THR A 110 0.21 -1.42 -14.33
CA THR A 110 -0.60 -1.48 -15.56
C THR A 110 -1.31 -0.17 -15.89
N LEU A 111 -1.05 0.89 -15.11
CA LEU A 111 -1.61 2.21 -15.33
C LEU A 111 -1.09 2.81 -16.63
N ARG A 112 -2.00 3.31 -17.46
CA ARG A 112 -1.66 3.84 -18.79
C ARG A 112 -1.69 5.36 -18.83
N PHE A 113 -2.61 5.99 -18.09
CA PHE A 113 -2.84 7.42 -18.19
C PHE A 113 -2.12 8.21 -17.11
N CYS A 114 -1.59 9.39 -17.49
CA CYS A 114 -0.88 10.29 -16.60
C CYS A 114 -1.70 10.63 -15.34
N ASP A 115 -2.99 10.94 -15.50
CA ASP A 115 -3.86 11.28 -14.37
C ASP A 115 -4.03 10.14 -13.37
N SER A 116 -4.17 8.90 -13.85
CA SER A 116 -4.26 7.72 -12.98
C SER A 116 -2.95 7.44 -12.25
N LYS A 117 -1.81 7.64 -12.93
CA LYS A 117 -0.48 7.48 -12.30
C LYS A 117 -0.25 8.50 -11.19
N LEU A 118 -0.63 9.75 -11.43
CA LEU A 118 -0.57 10.80 -10.40
C LEU A 118 -1.54 10.52 -9.25
N ALA A 119 -2.77 10.09 -9.57
CA ALA A 119 -3.74 9.67 -8.56
C ALA A 119 -3.23 8.50 -7.71
N ALA A 120 -2.51 7.55 -8.32
CA ALA A 120 -1.86 6.46 -7.62
C ALA A 120 -0.75 6.92 -6.67
N LEU A 121 0.11 7.85 -7.11
CA LEU A 121 1.15 8.44 -6.26
C LEU A 121 0.54 9.19 -5.06
N GLU A 122 -0.53 9.96 -5.28
CA GLU A 122 -1.31 10.60 -4.20
C GLU A 122 -1.87 9.55 -3.21
N LEU A 123 -2.48 8.47 -3.72
CA LEU A 123 -3.02 7.38 -2.91
C LEU A 123 -1.94 6.73 -2.04
N ILE A 124 -0.79 6.40 -2.64
CA ILE A 124 0.34 5.80 -1.92
C ILE A 124 0.76 6.71 -0.76
N LEU A 125 0.90 8.02 -1.01
CA LEU A 125 1.32 8.96 0.01
C LEU A 125 0.30 9.07 1.16
N HIS A 126 -1.00 9.09 0.86
CA HIS A 126 -2.04 9.13 1.88
C HIS A 126 -2.07 7.87 2.76
N LEU A 127 -1.69 6.72 2.20
CA LEU A 127 -1.65 5.46 2.92
C LEU A 127 -0.35 5.25 3.68
N ALA A 128 0.77 5.78 3.19
CA ALA A 128 2.12 5.47 3.69
C ALA A 128 2.28 5.66 5.20
N GLY A 129 1.71 6.73 5.77
CA GLY A 129 1.78 7.00 7.21
C GLY A 129 1.04 6.00 8.10
N ARG A 130 0.31 5.04 7.51
CA ARG A 130 -0.45 3.99 8.21
C ARG A 130 0.13 2.58 7.95
N LEU A 131 1.23 2.49 7.19
CA LEU A 131 1.87 1.23 6.82
C LEU A 131 3.11 1.01 7.68
N ASN A 132 3.45 -0.25 7.91
CA ASN A 132 4.71 -0.61 8.55
C ASN A 132 5.88 -0.39 7.57
N VAL A 133 7.08 -0.29 8.13
CA VAL A 133 8.31 -0.07 7.34
C VAL A 133 8.54 -1.17 6.30
N GLU A 134 8.27 -2.42 6.63
CA GLU A 134 8.42 -3.57 5.72
C GLU A 134 7.55 -3.40 4.45
N ILE A 135 6.30 -2.98 4.58
CA ILE A 135 5.43 -2.73 3.42
C ILE A 135 5.95 -1.53 2.61
N LEU A 136 6.44 -0.48 3.26
CA LEU A 136 6.98 0.69 2.57
C LEU A 136 8.21 0.31 1.72
N LEU A 137 9.12 -0.47 2.30
CA LEU A 137 10.37 -0.88 1.65
C LEU A 137 10.13 -1.99 0.61
N ASP A 138 9.49 -3.09 0.98
CA ASP A 138 9.39 -4.27 0.12
C ASP A 138 8.35 -4.14 -0.99
N ARG A 139 7.26 -3.42 -0.71
CA ARG A 139 6.13 -3.33 -1.63
C ARG A 139 6.06 -1.97 -2.28
N ILE A 140 6.01 -0.88 -1.52
CA ILE A 140 5.77 0.45 -2.08
C ILE A 140 6.97 0.98 -2.89
N THR A 141 8.18 0.84 -2.36
CA THR A 141 9.40 1.39 -2.97
C THR A 141 9.64 0.91 -4.40
N PRO A 142 9.53 -0.40 -4.74
CA PRO A 142 9.65 -0.87 -6.12
C PRO A 142 8.70 -0.18 -7.11
N TYR A 143 7.46 0.13 -6.71
CA TYR A 143 6.52 0.83 -7.59
C TYR A 143 6.85 2.31 -7.72
N LEU A 144 7.36 2.96 -6.68
CA LEU A 144 7.81 4.35 -6.76
C LEU A 144 9.03 4.48 -7.69
N LEU A 145 9.97 3.53 -7.62
CA LEU A 145 11.11 3.45 -8.54
C LEU A 145 10.65 3.15 -9.97
N HIS A 146 9.61 2.33 -10.16
CA HIS A 146 9.00 2.13 -11.48
C HIS A 146 8.48 3.46 -12.06
N PHE A 147 7.74 4.26 -11.28
CA PHE A 147 7.26 5.58 -11.74
C PHE A 147 8.38 6.62 -11.92
N CYS A 148 9.51 6.48 -11.23
CA CYS A 148 10.68 7.32 -11.48
C CYS A 148 11.22 7.14 -12.90
N ASN A 149 10.95 6.01 -13.56
CA ASN A 149 11.34 5.74 -14.94
C ASN A 149 10.19 5.95 -15.95
N ASP A 150 9.10 6.60 -15.55
CA ASP A 150 7.93 6.81 -16.41
C ASP A 150 8.25 7.68 -17.63
N SER A 151 7.57 7.44 -18.76
CA SER A 151 7.76 8.25 -19.97
C SER A 151 7.37 9.72 -19.77
N MET A 152 6.41 10.01 -18.88
CA MET A 152 5.92 11.36 -18.63
C MET A 152 6.74 12.08 -17.54
N PRO A 153 7.40 13.21 -17.84
CA PRO A 153 8.21 13.93 -16.87
C PRO A 153 7.46 14.35 -15.60
N ARG A 154 6.17 14.66 -15.73
CA ARG A 154 5.32 15.02 -14.59
C ARG A 154 5.15 13.85 -13.60
N VAL A 155 5.02 12.62 -14.12
CA VAL A 155 4.91 11.41 -13.30
C VAL A 155 6.25 11.13 -12.62
N ARG A 156 7.37 11.19 -13.36
CA ARG A 156 8.72 11.02 -12.77
C ARG A 156 8.97 12.02 -11.63
N ALA A 157 8.68 13.30 -11.86
CA ALA A 157 8.88 14.34 -10.84
C ALA A 157 8.01 14.10 -9.59
N GLU A 158 6.77 13.67 -9.75
CA GLU A 158 5.89 13.37 -8.62
C GLU A 158 6.28 12.06 -7.90
N ALA A 159 6.78 11.07 -8.64
CA ALA A 159 7.30 9.83 -8.08
C ALA A 159 8.50 10.10 -7.16
N VAL A 160 9.42 10.95 -7.59
CA VAL A 160 10.57 11.40 -6.77
C VAL A 160 10.12 12.05 -5.47
N ARG A 161 9.17 12.99 -5.54
CA ARG A 161 8.64 13.66 -4.34
C ARG A 161 7.95 12.67 -3.41
N THR A 162 7.18 11.74 -3.98
CA THR A 162 6.46 10.71 -3.22
C THR A 162 7.44 9.76 -2.55
N LEU A 163 8.45 9.27 -3.26
CA LEU A 163 9.52 8.42 -2.73
C LEU A 163 10.21 9.10 -1.56
N THR A 164 10.60 10.36 -1.71
CA THR A 164 11.26 11.12 -0.64
C THR A 164 10.40 11.21 0.62
N LYS A 165 9.11 11.53 0.47
CA LYS A 165 8.17 11.59 1.60
C LYS A 165 7.91 10.23 2.24
N VAL A 166 7.86 9.16 1.45
CA VAL A 166 7.69 7.79 1.95
C VAL A 166 8.91 7.32 2.72
N LEU A 167 10.11 7.55 2.18
CA LEU A 167 11.36 7.18 2.85
C LEU A 167 11.59 7.99 4.14
N ALA A 168 11.11 9.25 4.20
CA ALA A 168 11.13 10.04 5.44
C ALA A 168 10.28 9.44 6.59
N LEU A 169 9.37 8.50 6.30
CA LEU A 169 8.61 7.77 7.32
C LEU A 169 9.39 6.59 7.91
N VAL A 170 10.46 6.15 7.24
CA VAL A 170 11.33 5.04 7.66
C VAL A 170 12.32 5.57 8.69
N LYS A 171 12.02 5.36 9.97
CA LYS A 171 12.90 5.82 11.07
C LYS A 171 14.11 4.91 11.30
N GLU A 172 13.92 3.61 11.12
CA GLU A 172 14.93 2.59 11.27
C GLU A 172 14.75 1.55 10.16
N VAL A 173 15.86 1.14 9.56
CA VAL A 173 15.87 0.13 8.49
C VAL A 173 15.92 -1.26 9.13
N PRO A 174 15.03 -2.20 8.75
CA PRO A 174 15.12 -3.58 9.22
C PRO A 174 16.49 -4.19 8.90
N ARG A 175 16.97 -5.09 9.76
CA ARG A 175 18.30 -5.72 9.59
C ARG A 175 18.45 -6.47 8.26
N ASN A 176 17.34 -6.97 7.71
CA ASN A 176 17.34 -7.68 6.44
C ASN A 176 17.55 -6.73 5.24
N ASP A 177 17.31 -5.43 5.43
CA ASP A 177 17.26 -4.42 4.37
C ASP A 177 18.34 -3.34 4.52
N VAL A 178 19.39 -3.61 5.31
CA VAL A 178 20.48 -2.63 5.60
C VAL A 178 21.10 -1.98 4.37
N ASN A 179 21.14 -2.72 3.25
CA ASN A 179 21.74 -2.23 2.00
C ASN A 179 20.71 -1.67 1.00
N ILE A 180 19.43 -1.56 1.38
CA ILE A 180 18.36 -1.14 0.45
C ILE A 180 18.61 0.26 -0.12
N TYR A 181 19.20 1.18 0.65
CA TYR A 181 19.55 2.51 0.16
C TYR A 181 20.71 2.50 -0.83
N PRO A 182 21.93 2.07 -0.46
CA PRO A 182 23.10 2.09 -1.35
C PRO A 182 22.95 1.18 -2.57
N GLU A 183 22.32 0.01 -2.44
CA GLU A 183 22.32 -1.00 -3.50
C GLU A 183 21.05 -0.97 -4.38
N TYR A 184 19.95 -0.40 -3.89
CA TYR A 184 18.67 -0.45 -4.61
C TYR A 184 18.06 0.93 -4.87
N ILE A 185 17.82 1.74 -3.84
CA ILE A 185 17.11 3.01 -3.95
C ILE A 185 17.95 4.06 -4.68
N LEU A 186 19.17 4.35 -4.18
CA LEU A 186 20.02 5.41 -4.72
C LEU A 186 20.42 5.13 -6.19
N PRO A 187 20.86 3.91 -6.56
CA PRO A 187 21.10 3.57 -7.96
C PRO A 187 19.84 3.72 -8.82
N GLY A 188 18.67 3.38 -8.28
CA GLY A 188 17.38 3.48 -8.97
C GLY A 188 16.97 4.91 -9.35
N ILE A 189 17.46 5.93 -8.65
CA ILE A 189 17.13 7.34 -8.89
C ILE A 189 18.29 8.18 -9.41
N ALA A 190 19.53 7.67 -9.42
CA ALA A 190 20.73 8.43 -9.78
C ALA A 190 20.65 9.10 -11.16
N HIS A 191 20.03 8.44 -12.14
CA HIS A 191 19.88 8.96 -13.50
C HIS A 191 19.02 10.25 -13.57
N LEU A 192 18.16 10.50 -12.57
CA LEU A 192 17.24 11.64 -12.57
C LEU A 192 17.94 12.99 -12.36
N ALA A 193 19.17 12.99 -11.83
CA ALA A 193 20.00 14.19 -11.74
C ALA A 193 20.29 14.80 -13.12
N GLN A 194 20.32 13.96 -14.16
CA GLN A 194 20.59 14.32 -15.54
C GLN A 194 19.34 14.14 -16.44
N ASP A 195 18.14 14.03 -15.85
CA ASP A 195 16.89 13.87 -16.60
C ASP A 195 16.72 15.03 -17.59
N GLU A 196 16.22 14.78 -18.81
CA GLU A 196 16.02 15.81 -19.83
C GLU A 196 15.11 16.95 -19.37
N ALA A 197 14.10 16.65 -18.55
CA ALA A 197 13.11 17.60 -18.10
C ALA A 197 13.55 18.32 -16.82
N THR A 198 13.60 19.65 -16.88
CA THR A 198 13.97 20.51 -15.75
C THR A 198 13.10 20.25 -14.51
N ILE A 199 11.81 19.96 -14.67
CA ILE A 199 10.90 19.69 -13.55
C ILE A 199 11.32 18.45 -12.73
N VAL A 200 11.93 17.45 -13.39
CA VAL A 200 12.42 16.23 -12.75
C VAL A 200 13.72 16.53 -12.02
N ARG A 201 14.66 17.24 -12.67
CA ARG A 201 15.92 17.67 -12.02
C ARG A 201 15.66 18.55 -10.79
N LEU A 202 14.66 19.43 -10.85
CA LEU A 202 14.22 20.24 -9.70
C LEU A 202 13.63 19.39 -8.57
N ALA A 203 12.81 18.38 -8.90
CA ALA A 203 12.28 17.44 -7.91
C ALA A 203 13.41 16.63 -7.26
N TYR A 204 14.37 16.17 -8.05
CA TYR A 204 15.56 15.43 -7.59
C TYR A 204 16.46 16.28 -6.68
N ALA A 205 16.72 17.54 -7.05
CA ALA A 205 17.47 18.46 -6.20
C ALA A 205 16.78 18.71 -4.85
N GLY A 206 15.43 18.65 -4.82
CA GLY A 206 14.66 18.75 -3.59
C GLY A 206 14.89 17.61 -2.59
N ILE A 207 15.35 16.44 -3.04
CA ILE A 207 15.74 15.32 -2.17
C ILE A 207 16.92 15.74 -1.28
N LEU A 208 17.97 16.30 -1.90
CA LEU A 208 19.20 16.74 -1.22
C LEU A 208 18.94 17.85 -0.20
N VAL A 209 17.96 18.72 -0.47
CA VAL A 209 17.60 19.80 0.47
C VAL A 209 16.89 19.23 1.71
N LEU A 210 16.11 18.16 1.56
CA LEU A 210 15.43 17.50 2.68
C LEU A 210 16.39 16.64 3.52
N GLU A 211 17.41 16.03 2.92
CA GLU A 211 18.52 15.37 3.64
C GLU A 211 19.21 16.33 4.63
N ASN A 212 19.47 17.56 4.21
CA ASN A 212 20.08 18.58 5.07
C ASN A 212 19.14 19.14 6.15
N ALA A 213 17.83 18.94 6.02
CA ALA A 213 16.82 19.42 6.97
C ALA A 213 16.32 18.33 7.94
N GLY A 214 16.65 17.06 7.68
CA GLY A 214 16.22 15.90 8.44
C GLY A 214 17.28 14.80 8.38
N ALA A 215 18.46 15.07 8.96
CA ALA A 215 19.47 14.07 9.21
C ALA A 215 18.85 12.89 9.99
N ASN A 216 19.04 11.66 9.49
CA ASN A 216 19.17 10.42 10.28
C ASN A 216 19.14 9.11 9.46
N CYS A 217 19.00 9.10 8.12
CA CYS A 217 18.96 7.80 7.40
C CYS A 217 19.93 7.64 6.22
N LEU A 218 20.68 8.68 5.81
CA LEU A 218 21.56 8.60 4.64
C LEU A 218 23.04 8.93 4.91
N ASP A 219 23.38 9.35 6.13
CA ASP A 219 24.76 9.72 6.49
C ASP A 219 25.73 8.52 6.55
N ASP A 220 25.22 7.28 6.57
CA ASP A 220 26.05 6.05 6.61
C ASP A 220 26.52 5.55 5.23
N VAL A 221 26.22 6.26 4.13
CA VAL A 221 26.59 5.82 2.75
C VAL A 221 27.73 6.66 2.14
N SER A 222 28.38 7.52 2.93
CA SER A 222 29.55 8.28 2.46
C SER A 222 30.86 7.53 2.74
N TYR A 223 31.22 6.58 1.87
CA TYR A 223 32.60 6.13 1.65
C TYR A 223 32.88 5.96 0.15
#